data_AF-A0A7W9EJX0-F1
#
_entry.id   AF-A0A7W9EJX0-F1
#
_cell.length_a   1.000
_cell.length_b   1.000
_cell.length_c   1.000
_cell.angle_alpha   90.00
_cell.angle_beta   90.00
_cell.angle_gamma   90.00
#
_symmetry.space_group_name_H-M   'P 1'
#
loop_
_entity.id
_entity.type
_entity.pdbx_description
1 polymer ?
#
loop_
_entity_poly.entity_id
_entity_poly.type
_entity_poly.pdbx_seq_one_letter_code
_entity_poly.pdbx_strand_id
1 'polypeptide(L)'
;MTFKSIAIFAAAATIGAASVPAPAAAQTQNGVLYIYGNDKCPTNADGEEIVVCVRKSEAERFRIPQELRELEVTPQNQAWATRVDGTLNAGQSGIGSCSAVGIGGATGCFGQAAAINKAERKQRKEAQNVLGD
;
A
#
# COMPACT_ATOMS: atom_id res chain seq x y z
N MET A 1 -45.29 18.80 14.03
CA MET A 1 -46.01 20.10 14.04
C MET A 1 -45.12 21.05 14.85
N THR A 2 -44.47 22.07 14.31
CA THR A 2 -44.99 23.12 13.44
C THR A 2 -43.86 23.67 12.55
N PHE A 3 -44.14 23.72 11.25
CA PHE A 3 -43.34 24.42 10.25
C PHE A 3 -43.52 25.93 10.44
N LYS A 4 -42.43 26.69 10.34
CA LYS A 4 -42.46 28.15 10.33
C LYS A 4 -41.98 28.61 8.95
N SER A 5 -42.94 29.09 8.16
CA SER A 5 -42.79 29.51 6.77
C SER A 5 -42.49 31.01 6.64
N ILE A 6 -42.19 31.40 5.38
CA ILE A 6 -42.26 32.73 4.74
C ILE A 6 -40.89 33.47 4.73
N ALA A 7 -40.06 33.33 3.69
CA ALA A 7 -40.13 33.85 2.30
C ALA A 7 -39.52 35.26 2.16
N ILE A 8 -38.42 35.36 1.40
CA ILE A 8 -38.02 36.58 0.69
C ILE A 8 -37.61 36.15 -0.72
N PHE A 9 -38.34 36.71 -1.70
CA PHE A 9 -38.08 36.66 -3.12
C PHE A 9 -36.94 37.64 -3.49
N ALA A 10 -36.36 37.39 -4.67
CA ALA A 10 -35.57 38.30 -5.50
C ALA A 10 -34.04 38.32 -5.31
N ALA A 11 -33.38 37.49 -6.11
CA ALA A 11 -32.18 37.92 -6.84
C ALA A 11 -32.15 37.19 -8.18
N ALA A 12 -32.62 37.87 -9.23
CA ALA A 12 -32.40 37.47 -10.61
C ALA A 12 -30.90 37.61 -10.92
N ALA A 13 -30.16 36.51 -10.83
CA ALA A 13 -28.81 36.42 -11.37
C ALA A 13 -28.90 35.77 -12.76
N THR A 14 -28.82 36.60 -13.78
CA THR A 14 -28.56 36.19 -15.16
C THR A 14 -27.24 35.42 -15.21
N ILE A 15 -27.30 34.09 -15.25
CA ILE A 15 -26.14 33.25 -15.56
C ILE A 15 -26.10 33.11 -17.09
N GLY A 16 -25.34 34.01 -17.71
CA GLY A 16 -24.98 33.95 -19.12
C GLY A 16 -23.49 34.23 -19.28
N ALA A 17 -22.83 33.37 -20.06
CA ALA A 17 -21.41 33.38 -20.45
C ALA A 17 -20.41 32.98 -19.34
N ALA A 18 -19.45 32.08 -19.53
CA ALA A 18 -19.00 31.35 -20.71
C ALA A 18 -18.26 30.09 -20.24
N SER A 19 -18.50 28.96 -20.89
CA SER A 19 -17.57 27.84 -20.89
C SER A 19 -16.35 28.22 -21.73
N VAL A 20 -15.30 28.71 -21.08
CA VAL A 20 -13.97 28.78 -21.69
C VAL A 20 -13.27 27.45 -21.38
N PRO A 21 -13.02 26.58 -22.37
CA PRO A 21 -12.04 25.52 -22.17
C PRO A 21 -10.67 26.19 -22.01
N ALA A 22 -10.12 26.16 -20.81
CA ALA A 22 -8.74 26.56 -20.59
C ALA A 22 -7.83 25.62 -21.41
N PRO A 23 -6.81 26.14 -22.13
CA PRO A 23 -5.89 25.28 -22.86
C PRO A 23 -5.10 24.43 -21.87
N ALA A 24 -5.01 23.13 -22.14
CA ALA A 24 -4.23 22.14 -21.40
C ALA A 24 -2.70 22.33 -21.55
N ALA A 25 -2.23 23.56 -21.72
CA ALA A 25 -0.84 23.92 -21.93
C ALA A 25 -0.25 24.50 -20.64
N ALA A 26 -0.33 23.75 -19.54
CA ALA A 26 0.35 24.09 -18.29
C ALA A 26 0.60 22.90 -17.36
N GLN A 27 0.61 21.66 -17.88
CA GLN A 27 1.30 20.59 -17.16
C GLN A 27 2.79 20.75 -17.44
N THR A 28 3.44 21.62 -16.67
CA THR A 28 4.89 21.63 -16.56
C THR A 28 5.32 20.22 -16.15
N GLN A 29 6.02 19.51 -17.04
CA GLN A 29 6.46 18.13 -16.84
C GLN A 29 7.69 18.11 -15.91
N ASN A 30 7.60 18.81 -14.79
CA ASN A 30 8.60 18.75 -13.72
C ASN A 30 8.37 17.46 -12.91
N GLY A 31 8.66 16.32 -13.53
CA GLY A 31 8.51 15.00 -12.94
C GLY A 31 9.32 13.95 -13.70
N VAL A 32 9.78 12.94 -12.98
CA VAL A 32 10.46 11.77 -13.58
C VAL A 32 9.44 11.00 -14.42
N LEU A 33 9.68 10.90 -15.73
CA LEU A 33 8.79 10.18 -16.65
C LEU A 33 9.20 8.71 -16.77
N TYR A 34 8.27 7.78 -16.60
CA TYR A 34 8.55 6.35 -16.81
C TYR A 34 8.22 5.95 -18.25
N ILE A 35 9.24 5.49 -18.98
CA ILE A 35 9.12 4.97 -20.35
C ILE A 35 9.30 3.45 -20.34
N TYR A 36 8.54 2.75 -21.19
CA TYR A 36 8.56 1.28 -21.26
C TYR A 36 9.25 0.83 -22.56
N GLY A 37 10.11 -0.19 -22.45
CA GLY A 37 10.77 -0.77 -23.61
C GLY A 37 11.59 0.26 -24.41
N ASN A 38 11.25 0.45 -25.69
CA ASN A 38 11.96 1.32 -26.63
C ASN A 38 11.27 2.66 -26.92
N ASP A 39 10.29 3.04 -26.11
CA ASP A 39 9.59 4.33 -26.27
C ASP A 39 10.58 5.50 -26.17
N LYS A 40 10.40 6.50 -27.04
CA LYS A 40 11.24 7.71 -27.05
C LYS A 40 10.86 8.59 -25.86
N CYS A 41 11.85 9.08 -25.13
CA CYS A 41 11.64 10.15 -24.15
C CYS A 41 11.24 11.41 -24.93
N PRO A 42 10.02 11.97 -24.73
CA PRO A 42 9.60 13.16 -25.43
C PRO A 42 10.47 14.35 -24.97
N THR A 43 10.98 15.12 -25.92
CA THR A 43 11.70 16.38 -25.69
C THR A 43 11.07 17.47 -26.55
N ASN A 44 11.07 18.71 -26.07
CA ASN A 44 10.61 19.83 -26.88
C ASN A 44 11.60 20.07 -28.02
N ALA A 45 11.07 20.34 -29.22
CA ALA A 45 11.88 20.55 -30.42
C ALA A 45 12.85 21.75 -30.29
N ASP A 46 12.50 22.71 -29.42
CA ASP A 46 13.26 23.94 -29.18
C ASP A 46 14.37 23.77 -28.13
N GLY A 47 14.49 22.60 -27.49
CA GLY A 47 15.59 22.28 -26.56
C GLY A 47 15.56 23.01 -25.22
N GLU A 48 14.48 23.73 -24.91
CA GLU A 48 14.35 24.55 -23.69
C GLU A 48 13.96 23.73 -22.43
N GLU A 49 13.64 22.43 -22.57
CA GLU A 49 13.21 21.56 -21.46
C GLU A 49 14.01 20.25 -21.40
N ILE A 50 14.64 19.98 -20.25
CA ILE A 50 15.34 18.73 -19.96
C ILE A 50 14.37 17.77 -19.28
N VAL A 51 13.94 16.73 -20.00
CA VAL A 51 13.09 15.66 -19.46
C VAL A 51 13.97 14.49 -19.01
N VAL A 52 13.91 14.13 -17.73
CA VAL A 52 14.60 12.95 -17.18
C VAL A 52 13.68 11.75 -17.21
N CYS A 53 13.95 10.81 -18.12
CA CYS A 53 13.18 9.58 -18.26
C CYS A 53 13.87 8.38 -17.59
N VAL A 54 13.11 7.60 -16.82
CA VAL A 54 13.53 6.30 -16.28
C VAL A 54 12.93 5.19 -17.14
N ARG A 55 13.77 4.27 -17.64
CA ARG A 55 13.35 3.17 -18.51
C ARG A 55 13.04 1.91 -17.71
N LYS A 56 11.79 1.44 -17.78
CA LYS A 56 11.35 0.13 -17.26
C LYS A 56 11.19 -0.87 -18.41
N SER A 57 11.26 -2.17 -18.11
CA SER A 57 11.12 -3.22 -19.13
C SER A 57 9.68 -3.30 -19.67
N GLU A 58 9.50 -3.76 -20.90
CA GLU A 58 8.17 -3.85 -21.54
C GLU A 58 7.21 -4.79 -20.79
N ALA A 59 7.75 -5.82 -20.14
CA ALA A 59 7.00 -6.74 -19.29
C ALA A 59 6.40 -6.07 -18.03
N GLU A 60 6.90 -4.91 -17.62
CA GLU A 60 6.37 -4.16 -16.48
C GLU A 60 5.21 -3.23 -16.82
N ARG A 61 4.83 -3.13 -18.10
CA ARG A 61 3.73 -2.25 -18.54
C ARG A 61 2.36 -2.68 -18.00
N PHE A 62 2.14 -3.98 -17.81
CA PHE A 62 0.87 -4.54 -17.29
C PHE A 62 1.07 -5.35 -16.00
N ARG A 63 2.31 -5.49 -15.52
CA ARG A 63 2.64 -6.23 -14.31
C ARG A 63 2.73 -5.26 -13.14
N ILE A 64 2.33 -5.69 -11.94
CA ILE A 64 2.57 -4.95 -10.69
C ILE A 64 4.05 -4.53 -10.66
N PRO A 65 4.40 -3.25 -10.48
CA PRO A 65 5.80 -2.79 -10.46
C PRO A 65 6.63 -3.50 -9.39
N GLN A 66 7.94 -3.70 -9.61
CA GLN A 66 8.83 -4.45 -8.70
C GLN A 66 8.78 -3.90 -7.26
N GLU A 67 8.72 -2.59 -7.13
CA GLU A 67 8.58 -1.87 -5.86
C GLU A 67 7.31 -2.25 -5.06
N LEU A 68 6.25 -2.71 -5.73
CA LEU A 68 5.01 -3.17 -5.08
C LEU A 68 4.92 -4.70 -4.98
N ARG A 69 5.91 -5.45 -5.52
CA ARG A 69 5.93 -6.92 -5.44
C ARG A 69 6.38 -7.41 -4.06
N GLU A 70 7.21 -6.63 -3.37
CA GLU A 70 7.64 -6.91 -2.00
C GLU A 70 6.53 -6.51 -1.03
N LEU A 71 5.47 -7.32 -0.94
CA LEU A 71 4.43 -7.12 0.05
C LEU A 71 5.01 -7.47 1.42
N GLU A 72 4.92 -6.52 2.37
CA GLU A 72 5.19 -6.84 3.77
C GLU A 72 4.32 -8.04 4.17
N VAL A 73 4.95 -9.05 4.77
CA VAL A 73 4.28 -10.26 5.24
C VAL A 73 3.50 -9.92 6.50
N THR A 74 2.37 -9.26 6.31
CA THR A 74 1.36 -9.08 7.33
C THR A 74 0.69 -10.43 7.59
N PRO A 75 0.09 -10.66 8.78
CA PRO A 75 -0.64 -11.91 9.07
C PRO A 75 -1.67 -12.30 8.00
N GLN A 76 -2.27 -11.31 7.33
CA GLN A 76 -3.24 -11.48 6.26
C GLN A 76 -2.59 -11.98 4.95
N ASN A 77 -1.35 -11.54 4.67
CA ASN A 77 -0.60 -11.89 3.47
C ASN A 77 0.30 -13.12 3.64
N GLN A 78 0.27 -13.78 4.81
CA GLN A 78 1.00 -15.02 5.02
C GLN A 78 0.52 -16.12 4.06
N ALA A 79 1.46 -16.91 3.58
CA ALA A 79 1.19 -18.09 2.75
C ALA A 79 0.18 -19.00 3.46
N TRP A 80 -0.77 -19.54 2.69
CA TRP A 80 -1.80 -20.45 3.21
C TRP A 80 -1.20 -21.60 4.03
N ALA A 81 -0.09 -22.18 3.55
CA ALA A 81 0.61 -23.28 4.21
C ALA A 81 0.96 -22.96 5.68
N THR A 82 1.50 -21.77 5.95
CA THR A 82 1.87 -21.34 7.30
C THR A 82 0.65 -21.07 8.18
N ARG A 83 -0.45 -20.58 7.60
CA ARG A 83 -1.69 -20.33 8.36
C ARG A 83 -2.38 -21.64 8.79
N VAL A 84 -2.34 -22.67 7.94
CA VAL A 84 -2.92 -23.98 8.27
C VAL A 84 -2.27 -24.59 9.50
N ASP A 85 -0.96 -24.45 9.68
CA ASP A 85 -0.27 -24.96 10.87
C ASP A 85 -0.87 -24.37 12.17
N GLY A 86 -1.21 -23.09 12.17
CA GLY A 86 -1.90 -22.46 13.32
C GLY A 86 -3.27 -23.06 13.58
N THR A 87 -4.03 -23.36 12.52
CA THR A 87 -5.35 -23.99 12.63
C THR A 87 -5.27 -25.45 13.09
N LEU A 88 -4.29 -26.22 12.61
CA LEU A 88 -4.10 -27.62 13.01
C LEU A 88 -3.64 -27.74 14.47
N ASN A 89 -2.85 -26.79 14.94
CA ASN A 89 -2.39 -26.75 16.33
C ASN A 89 -3.47 -26.19 17.30
N ALA A 90 -4.54 -25.58 16.78
CA ALA A 90 -5.63 -25.07 17.61
C ALA A 90 -6.40 -26.22 18.27
N GLY A 91 -6.19 -26.40 19.57
CA GLY A 91 -6.83 -27.46 20.35
C GLY A 91 -5.95 -28.70 20.59
N GLN A 92 -4.69 -28.69 20.13
CA GLN A 92 -3.74 -29.75 20.48
C GLN A 92 -3.46 -29.74 21.99
N SER A 93 -3.41 -30.91 22.61
CA SER A 93 -3.08 -31.09 24.03
C SER A 93 -1.91 -32.04 24.22
N GLY A 94 -1.06 -31.78 25.21
CA GLY A 94 0.14 -32.58 25.51
C GLY A 94 1.39 -31.71 25.68
N ILE A 95 2.53 -32.37 25.93
CA ILE A 95 3.82 -31.69 26.12
C ILE A 95 4.20 -30.95 24.82
N GLY A 96 4.52 -29.66 24.94
CA GLY A 96 4.88 -28.81 23.80
C GLY A 96 3.72 -28.07 23.15
N SER A 97 2.47 -28.43 23.44
CA SER A 97 1.28 -27.65 23.03
C SER A 97 0.97 -26.55 24.04
N CYS A 98 0.55 -25.37 23.59
CA CYS A 98 0.04 -24.33 24.48
C CYS A 98 -1.46 -24.53 24.70
N SER A 99 -1.79 -25.35 25.70
CA SER A 99 -3.19 -25.67 26.06
C SER A 99 -3.40 -25.55 27.57
N ALA A 100 -4.63 -25.18 27.96
CA ALA A 100 -5.07 -25.17 29.36
C ALA A 100 -5.32 -26.58 29.91
N VAL A 101 -5.33 -27.61 29.05
CA VAL A 101 -5.61 -29.00 29.40
C VAL A 101 -4.42 -29.87 29.02
N GLY A 102 -3.93 -30.67 29.98
CA GLY A 102 -2.85 -31.64 29.77
C GLY A 102 -1.53 -31.29 30.48
N ILE A 103 -0.69 -32.30 30.65
CA ILE A 103 0.63 -32.15 31.28
C ILE A 103 1.56 -31.43 30.32
N GLY A 104 2.25 -30.39 30.79
CA GLY A 104 3.23 -29.65 30.00
C GLY A 104 2.66 -28.46 29.20
N GLY A 105 1.38 -28.10 29.34
CA GLY A 105 0.79 -26.93 28.69
C GLY A 105 1.53 -25.62 29.00
N ALA A 106 1.94 -25.43 30.25
CA ALA A 106 2.74 -24.27 30.67
C ALA A 106 4.08 -24.18 29.91
N THR A 107 4.74 -25.32 29.67
CA THR A 107 6.01 -25.34 28.94
C THR A 107 5.82 -25.04 27.45
N GLY A 108 4.72 -25.51 26.85
CA GLY A 108 4.36 -25.18 25.47
C GLY A 108 4.05 -23.69 25.28
N CYS A 109 3.27 -23.10 26.19
CA CYS A 109 2.96 -21.65 26.15
C CYS A 109 4.21 -20.78 26.35
N PHE A 110 5.13 -21.19 27.25
CA PHE A 110 6.40 -20.51 27.39
C PHE A 110 7.24 -20.57 26.10
N GLY A 111 7.34 -21.75 25.48
CA GLY A 111 8.05 -21.93 24.21
C GLY A 111 7.46 -21.09 23.08
N GLN A 112 6.13 -21.06 22.97
CA GLN A 112 5.42 -20.22 22.00
C GLN A 112 5.67 -18.73 22.26
N ALA A 113 5.55 -18.28 23.51
CA ALA A 113 5.83 -16.89 23.87
C ALA A 113 7.29 -16.50 23.54
N ALA A 114 8.25 -17.37 23.82
CA ALA A 114 9.66 -17.13 23.48
C ALA A 114 9.87 -17.02 21.96
N ALA A 115 9.21 -17.87 21.16
CA ALA A 115 9.27 -17.83 19.71
C ALA A 115 8.67 -16.53 19.13
N ILE A 116 7.50 -16.11 19.63
CA ILE A 116 6.85 -14.84 19.23
C ILE A 116 7.75 -13.66 19.55
N ASN A 117 8.26 -13.58 20.79
CA ASN A 117 9.17 -12.50 21.19
C ASN A 117 10.43 -12.46 20.31
N LYS A 118 11.02 -13.62 20.00
CA LYS A 118 12.19 -13.68 19.10
C LYS A 118 11.85 -13.16 17.69
N ALA A 119 10.68 -13.51 17.15
CA ALA A 119 10.21 -13.04 15.86
C ALA A 119 9.99 -11.52 15.87
N GLU A 120 9.33 -10.97 16.89
CA GLU A 120 9.14 -9.52 17.04
C GLU A 120 10.46 -8.76 17.17
N ARG A 121 11.43 -9.31 17.91
CA ARG A 121 12.77 -8.71 18.01
C ARG A 121 13.50 -8.69 16.67
N LYS A 122 13.36 -9.76 15.88
CA LYS A 122 13.93 -9.83 14.52
C LYS A 122 13.30 -8.79 13.61
N GLN A 123 11.97 -8.72 13.56
CA GLN A 123 11.23 -7.72 12.76
C GLN A 123 11.62 -6.29 13.15
N ARG A 124 11.73 -6.00 14.45
CA ARG A 124 12.15 -4.68 14.93
C ARG A 124 13.58 -4.32 14.51
N LYS A 125 14.48 -5.30 14.47
CA LYS A 125 15.87 -5.11 14.01
C LYS A 125 15.91 -4.87 12.50
N GLU A 126 15.14 -5.64 11.73
CA GLU A 126 15.01 -5.46 10.28
C GLU A 126 14.40 -4.08 9.94
N ALA A 127 13.36 -3.68 10.65
CA ALA A 127 12.74 -2.35 10.55
C ALA A 127 13.70 -1.21 10.95
N GLN A 128 14.64 -1.46 11.88
CA GLN A 128 15.66 -0.48 12.23
C GLN A 128 16.74 -0.36 11.15
N ASN A 129 17.11 -1.47 10.50
CA ASN A 129 18.11 -1.45 9.43
C ASN A 129 17.62 -0.63 8.23
N VAL A 130 16.36 -0.81 7.80
CA VAL A 130 15.79 -0.05 6.66
C VAL A 130 15.65 1.46 6.90
N LEU A 131 15.75 1.93 8.15
CA LEU A 131 15.72 3.36 8.50
C LEU A 131 17.13 3.98 8.60
N GLY A 132 18.16 3.13 8.66
CA GLY A 132 19.56 3.56 8.75
C GLY A 132 20.26 3.72 7.39
N ASP A 133 19.61 3.25 6.32
CA ASP A 133 20.03 3.33 4.92
C ASP A 133 19.45 4.60 4.25
#